data_AF-A0A6A5TL10-F1
#
_entry.id   AF-A0A6A5TL10-F1
#
_cell.length_a   1.000
_cell.length_b   1.000
_cell.length_c   1.000
_cell.angle_alpha   90.00
_cell.angle_beta   90.00
_cell.angle_gamma   90.00
#
_symmetry.space_group_name_H-M   'P 1'
#
loop_
_entity.id
_entity.type
_entity.pdbx_description
1 polymer ?
#
loop_
_entity_poly.entity_id
_entity_poly.type
_entity_poly.pdbx_seq_one_letter_code
_entity_poly.pdbx_strand_id
1 'polypeptide(L)'
;MAPPPLNVTPTTIRNCWAKSTILERADDPGEPEPPHDLSELLREAQAVAGISEDARDLQSFMAPEDEDEEPEQQVDLQIMDYYTGKQDVEVIEEEDDEPEPPLSLSQAICALSTLQRYVEEQEDSTIDDVKALNAIERRLHLKGIKSRKQTTINDYFSRSAALKDG
;
A
#
# COMPACT_ATOMS: atom_id res chain seq x y z
N MET A 1 22.89 39.95 -17.05
CA MET A 1 23.66 39.78 -15.80
C MET A 1 23.82 38.28 -15.59
N ALA A 2 24.99 37.71 -15.88
CA ALA A 2 25.21 36.26 -15.76
C ALA A 2 25.36 35.88 -14.28
N PRO A 3 24.78 34.76 -13.81
CA PRO A 3 24.99 34.31 -12.44
C PRO A 3 26.47 33.98 -12.21
N PRO A 4 27.01 34.29 -11.02
CA PRO A 4 28.40 33.98 -10.71
C PRO A 4 28.65 32.47 -10.77
N PRO A 5 29.86 32.04 -11.16
CA PRO A 5 30.19 30.62 -11.17
C PRO A 5 30.04 30.06 -9.75
N LEU A 6 29.32 28.94 -9.64
CA LEU A 6 29.18 28.18 -8.39
C LEU A 6 30.57 27.72 -7.95
N ASN A 7 31.15 28.43 -7.00
CA ASN A 7 32.46 28.11 -6.46
C ASN A 7 32.30 26.92 -5.51
N VAL A 8 32.41 25.72 -6.06
CA VAL A 8 32.25 24.48 -5.29
C VAL A 8 33.53 24.25 -4.49
N THR A 9 33.43 24.39 -3.17
CA THR A 9 34.54 24.09 -2.26
C THR A 9 34.68 22.58 -2.05
N PRO A 10 35.88 22.06 -1.71
CA PRO A 10 36.05 20.65 -1.36
C PRO A 10 35.11 20.18 -0.24
N THR A 11 34.76 21.07 0.69
CA THR A 11 33.79 20.84 1.76
C THR A 11 32.38 20.63 1.22
N THR A 12 31.98 21.38 0.20
CA THR A 12 30.69 21.20 -0.49
C THR A 12 30.60 19.81 -1.11
N ILE A 13 31.66 19.35 -1.79
CA ILE A 13 31.73 18.01 -2.39
C ILE A 13 31.60 16.94 -1.29
N ARG A 14 32.34 17.07 -0.19
CA ARG A 14 32.26 16.15 0.95
C ARG A 14 30.84 16.06 1.53
N ASN A 15 30.17 17.21 1.68
CA ASN A 15 28.80 17.26 2.19
C ASN A 15 27.79 16.65 1.22
N CYS A 16 28.00 16.80 -0.10
CA CYS A 16 27.19 16.11 -1.10
C CYS A 16 27.33 14.60 -1.00
N TRP A 17 28.56 14.08 -0.83
CA TRP A 17 28.79 12.65 -0.65
C TRP A 17 28.18 12.12 0.65
N ALA A 18 28.34 12.84 1.77
CA ALA A 18 27.74 12.48 3.05
C ALA A 18 26.19 12.43 2.99
N LYS A 19 25.57 13.27 2.17
CA LYS A 19 24.11 13.28 1.96
C LYS A 19 23.62 12.27 0.93
N SER A 20 24.52 11.72 0.11
CA SER A 20 24.16 10.82 -0.98
C SER A 20 23.83 9.40 -0.53
N THR A 21 24.03 9.06 0.74
CA THR A 21 23.87 7.69 1.31
C THR A 21 24.74 6.60 0.65
N ILE A 22 25.61 6.97 -0.30
CA ILE A 22 26.57 6.08 -0.98
C ILE A 22 27.77 5.75 -0.07
N LEU A 23 28.13 6.70 0.80
CA LEU A 23 29.14 6.48 1.84
C LEU A 23 28.42 6.23 3.16
N GLU A 24 28.83 5.17 3.86
CA GLU A 24 28.50 5.01 5.28
C GLU A 24 28.95 6.25 6.03
N ARG A 25 28.02 6.83 6.79
CA ARG A 25 28.29 8.04 7.56
C ARG A 25 29.29 7.64 8.64
N ALA A 26 30.49 8.21 8.62
CA ALA A 26 31.53 7.88 9.61
C ALA A 26 31.09 8.14 11.07
N ASP A 27 30.04 8.93 11.26
CA ASP A 27 29.42 9.25 12.55
C ASP A 27 28.09 8.50 12.77
N ASP A 28 27.80 7.41 12.05
CA ASP A 28 26.66 6.57 12.39
C ASP A 28 27.03 5.78 13.66
N PRO A 29 26.44 6.09 14.83
CA PRO A 29 26.57 5.20 15.97
C PRO A 29 25.81 3.95 15.54
N GLY A 30 26.55 2.92 15.11
CA GLY A 30 25.97 1.65 14.68
C GLY A 30 24.89 1.19 15.66
N GLU A 31 23.88 0.50 15.13
CA GLU A 31 22.74 0.03 15.92
C GLU A 31 23.25 -0.55 17.25
N PRO A 32 22.71 -0.08 18.40
CA PRO A 32 23.17 -0.56 19.69
C PRO A 32 23.02 -2.07 19.71
N GLU A 33 24.12 -2.78 19.95
CA GLU A 33 24.10 -4.23 20.07
C GLU A 33 23.01 -4.62 21.07
N PRO A 34 22.14 -5.58 20.73
CA PRO A 34 21.10 -6.02 21.66
C PRO A 34 21.78 -6.46 22.97
N PRO A 35 21.26 -6.03 24.12
CA PRO A 35 21.86 -6.38 25.41
C PRO A 35 22.02 -7.89 25.52
N HIS A 36 23.21 -8.34 25.90
CA HIS A 36 23.55 -9.76 26.01
C HIS A 36 22.69 -10.51 27.04
N ASP A 37 22.06 -9.78 27.96
CA ASP A 37 21.23 -10.34 29.02
C ASP A 37 19.86 -9.65 29.07
N LEU A 38 18.82 -10.42 28.74
CA LEU A 38 17.42 -10.00 28.77
C LEU A 38 16.74 -10.43 30.08
N SER A 39 17.46 -11.04 31.03
CA SER A 39 16.90 -11.58 32.26
C SER A 39 16.23 -10.52 33.13
N GLU A 40 16.77 -9.29 33.13
CA GLU A 40 16.17 -8.17 33.87
C GLU A 40 14.86 -7.72 33.23
N LEU A 41 14.81 -7.64 31.89
CA LEU A 41 13.61 -7.28 31.15
C LEU A 41 12.52 -8.37 31.29
N LEU A 42 12.92 -9.65 31.30
CA LEU A 42 12.02 -10.77 31.56
C LEU A 42 11.45 -10.70 32.99
N ARG A 43 12.29 -10.41 33.99
CA ARG A 43 11.87 -10.26 35.38
C ARG A 43 10.93 -9.07 35.57
N GLU A 44 11.18 -7.96 34.87
CA GLU A 44 10.30 -6.78 34.86
C GLU A 44 8.96 -7.10 34.19
N ALA A 45 8.96 -7.77 33.03
CA ALA A 45 7.75 -8.20 32.35
C ALA A 45 6.92 -9.18 33.21
N GLN A 46 7.57 -10.09 33.94
CA GLN A 46 6.90 -11.00 34.88
C GLN A 46 6.36 -10.28 36.12
N ALA A 47 7.00 -9.19 36.56
CA ALA A 47 6.52 -8.38 37.69
C ALA A 47 5.33 -7.48 37.29
N VAL A 48 5.29 -7.02 36.03
CA VAL A 48 4.17 -6.25 35.46
C VAL A 48 3.02 -7.17 35.05
N ALA A 49 3.32 -8.38 34.56
CA ALA A 49 2.37 -9.46 34.31
C ALA A 49 1.99 -10.18 35.61
N GLY A 50 1.69 -9.41 36.67
CA GLY A 50 0.77 -9.88 37.69
C GLY A 50 -0.49 -10.30 36.95
N ILE A 51 -0.70 -11.61 36.87
CA ILE A 51 -1.83 -12.32 36.25
C ILE A 51 -3.03 -11.38 36.17
N SER A 52 -3.23 -10.73 35.02
CA SER A 52 -4.40 -9.89 34.87
C SER A 52 -5.61 -10.81 34.98
N GLU A 53 -6.72 -10.31 35.51
CA GLU A 53 -7.99 -11.06 35.52
C GLU A 53 -8.45 -11.47 34.09
N ASP A 54 -7.79 -10.92 33.05
CA ASP A 54 -7.97 -11.23 31.62
C ASP A 54 -7.03 -12.32 31.07
N ALA A 55 -6.14 -12.91 31.89
CA ALA A 55 -5.31 -14.03 31.45
C ALA A 55 -6.21 -15.28 31.25
N ARG A 56 -6.74 -15.44 30.04
CA ARG A 56 -7.52 -16.60 29.65
C ARG A 56 -6.68 -17.87 29.78
N ASP A 57 -7.27 -18.91 30.36
CA ASP A 57 -6.65 -20.22 30.39
C ASP A 57 -6.39 -20.73 28.96
N LEU A 58 -5.30 -21.47 28.78
CA LEU A 58 -4.86 -21.92 27.46
C LEU A 58 -5.89 -22.85 26.80
N GLN A 59 -6.64 -23.62 27.59
CA GLN A 59 -7.73 -24.44 27.06
C GLN A 59 -8.90 -23.58 26.59
N SER A 60 -9.27 -22.54 27.34
CA SER A 60 -10.33 -21.59 26.94
C SER A 60 -9.97 -20.81 25.67
N PHE A 61 -8.67 -20.59 25.41
CA PHE A 61 -8.21 -20.02 24.14
C PHE A 61 -8.26 -21.02 22.98
N MET A 62 -7.91 -22.29 23.24
CA MET A 62 -7.87 -23.34 22.20
C MET A 62 -9.24 -23.92 21.85
N ALA A 63 -10.21 -23.84 22.76
CA ALA A 63 -11.57 -24.35 22.59
C ALA A 63 -12.56 -23.36 23.25
N PRO A 64 -12.87 -22.23 22.60
CA PRO A 64 -13.86 -21.30 23.11
C PRO A 64 -15.24 -21.97 23.18
N GLU A 65 -15.96 -21.75 24.28
CA GLU A 65 -17.26 -22.42 24.56
C GLU A 65 -18.34 -22.13 23.51
N ASP A 66 -18.14 -21.10 22.67
CA ASP A 66 -19.07 -20.65 21.63
C ASP A 66 -18.80 -21.27 20.23
N GLU A 67 -17.83 -22.19 20.07
CA GLU A 67 -17.45 -22.74 18.76
C GLU A 67 -18.29 -23.98 18.31
N ASP A 68 -19.15 -24.53 19.19
CA ASP A 68 -19.80 -25.83 18.94
C ASP A 68 -21.27 -25.78 18.46
N GLU A 69 -21.83 -24.60 18.14
CA GLU A 69 -23.21 -24.52 17.62
C GLU A 69 -23.30 -23.71 16.32
N GLU A 70 -22.74 -24.25 15.23
CA GLU A 70 -23.35 -24.00 13.93
C GLU A 70 -24.63 -24.87 13.85
N PRO A 71 -25.84 -24.29 13.87
CA PRO A 71 -27.03 -25.06 13.57
C PRO A 71 -26.86 -25.59 12.14
N GLU A 72 -27.06 -26.91 11.95
CA GLU A 72 -27.10 -27.52 10.62
C GLU A 72 -28.00 -26.68 9.72
N GLN A 73 -27.36 -25.86 8.88
CA GLN A 73 -28.07 -24.87 8.09
C GLN A 73 -28.82 -25.69 7.05
N GLN A 74 -30.14 -25.74 7.22
CA GLN A 74 -31.05 -26.40 6.32
C GLN A 74 -30.80 -25.81 4.93
N VAL A 75 -30.04 -26.55 4.12
CA VAL A 75 -29.59 -26.08 2.81
C VAL A 75 -30.86 -25.81 2.01
N ASP A 76 -31.12 -24.53 1.78
CA ASP A 76 -32.38 -24.07 1.23
C ASP A 76 -32.52 -24.68 -0.18
N LEU A 77 -33.43 -25.65 -0.32
CA LEU A 77 -33.67 -26.38 -1.57
C LEU A 77 -34.00 -25.43 -2.74
N GLN A 78 -34.40 -24.20 -2.43
CA GLN A 78 -34.63 -23.11 -3.38
C GLN A 78 -33.34 -22.69 -4.12
N ILE A 79 -32.17 -22.77 -3.48
CA ILE A 79 -30.88 -22.48 -4.13
C ILE A 79 -30.56 -23.55 -5.17
N MET A 80 -30.86 -24.83 -4.88
CA MET A 80 -30.64 -25.92 -5.85
C MET A 80 -31.51 -25.79 -7.10
N ASP A 81 -32.74 -25.30 -6.96
CA ASP A 81 -33.65 -25.08 -8.11
C ASP A 81 -33.17 -23.93 -9.02
N TYR A 82 -32.55 -22.89 -8.46
CA TYR A 82 -31.93 -21.80 -9.23
C TYR A 82 -30.80 -22.29 -10.14
N TYR A 83 -29.97 -23.23 -9.67
CA TYR A 83 -28.85 -23.78 -10.45
C TYR A 83 -29.21 -24.95 -11.37
N THR A 84 -30.37 -25.60 -11.17
CA THR A 84 -30.82 -26.74 -12.01
C THR A 84 -31.72 -26.32 -13.18
N GLY A 85 -31.94 -25.02 -13.38
CA GLY A 85 -32.51 -24.48 -14.62
C GLY A 85 -33.98 -24.83 -14.86
N LYS A 86 -34.76 -25.08 -13.81
CA LYS A 86 -36.20 -25.40 -13.89
C LYS A 86 -37.12 -24.20 -13.68
N GLN A 87 -36.61 -22.98 -13.87
CA GLN A 87 -37.42 -21.78 -13.87
C GLN A 87 -37.62 -21.36 -15.32
N ASP A 88 -38.88 -21.24 -15.75
CA ASP A 88 -39.25 -20.62 -17.02
C ASP A 88 -38.49 -19.29 -17.14
N VAL A 89 -37.53 -19.27 -18.05
CA VAL A 89 -36.62 -18.15 -18.26
C VAL A 89 -37.46 -17.01 -18.84
N GLU A 90 -37.86 -16.07 -17.98
CA GLU A 90 -38.07 -14.70 -18.45
C GLU A 90 -36.75 -14.28 -19.11
N VAL A 91 -36.81 -14.12 -20.43
CA VAL A 91 -35.72 -13.62 -21.24
C VAL A 91 -35.40 -12.22 -20.71
N ILE A 92 -34.41 -12.15 -19.82
CA ILE A 92 -33.71 -10.91 -19.52
C ILE A 92 -33.14 -10.49 -20.88
N GLU A 93 -33.61 -9.35 -21.40
CA GLU A 93 -33.04 -8.75 -22.59
C GLU A 93 -31.52 -8.67 -22.37
N GLU A 94 -30.77 -9.38 -23.21
CA GLU A 94 -29.30 -9.31 -23.23
C GLU A 94 -28.95 -7.84 -23.47
N GLU A 95 -28.58 -7.12 -22.39
CA GLU A 95 -27.92 -5.84 -22.52
C GLU A 95 -26.71 -6.07 -23.41
N ASP A 96 -26.63 -5.27 -24.47
CA ASP A 96 -25.58 -5.29 -25.49
C ASP A 96 -24.20 -5.30 -24.81
N ASP A 97 -23.61 -6.50 -24.70
CA ASP A 97 -22.29 -6.80 -24.13
C ASP A 97 -21.17 -6.29 -25.06
N GLU A 98 -21.26 -5.01 -25.46
CA GLU A 98 -20.19 -4.36 -26.19
C GLU A 98 -19.03 -4.14 -25.20
N PRO A 99 -17.83 -4.72 -25.45
CA PRO A 99 -16.76 -4.71 -24.46
C PRO A 99 -16.31 -3.27 -24.21
N GLU A 100 -16.50 -2.79 -22.97
CA GLU A 100 -16.06 -1.46 -22.58
C GLU A 100 -14.57 -1.26 -22.91
N PRO A 101 -14.19 -0.08 -23.45
CA PRO A 101 -12.81 0.18 -23.80
C PRO A 101 -11.92 0.13 -22.55
N PRO A 102 -10.69 -0.39 -22.66
CA PRO A 102 -9.80 -0.52 -21.52
C PRO A 102 -9.42 0.85 -20.95
N LEU A 103 -9.55 1.00 -19.63
CA LEU A 103 -9.21 2.22 -18.92
C LEU A 103 -7.74 2.62 -19.12
N SER A 104 -7.53 3.91 -19.42
CA SER A 104 -6.17 4.47 -19.52
C SER A 104 -5.54 4.63 -18.14
N LEU A 105 -4.20 4.68 -18.10
CA LEU A 105 -3.45 4.87 -16.85
C LEU A 105 -3.81 6.20 -16.15
N SER A 106 -4.02 7.27 -16.92
CA SER A 106 -4.43 8.57 -16.38
C SER A 106 -5.82 8.54 -15.75
N GLN A 107 -6.76 7.80 -16.36
CA GLN A 107 -8.10 7.60 -15.78
C GLN A 107 -8.02 6.80 -14.48
N ALA A 108 -7.20 5.73 -14.45
CA ALA A 108 -7.01 4.94 -13.24
C ALA A 108 -6.42 5.76 -12.07
N ILE A 109 -5.43 6.63 -12.34
CA ILE A 109 -4.85 7.51 -11.32
C ILE A 109 -5.89 8.54 -10.83
N CYS A 110 -6.65 9.15 -11.73
CA CYS A 110 -7.68 10.13 -11.36
C CYS A 110 -8.80 9.51 -10.52
N ALA A 111 -9.25 8.31 -10.89
CA ALA A 111 -10.23 7.55 -10.11
C ALA A 111 -9.69 7.21 -8.71
N LEU A 112 -8.41 6.79 -8.62
CA LEU A 112 -7.77 6.47 -7.35
C LEU A 112 -7.66 7.69 -6.43
N SER A 113 -7.31 8.87 -6.96
CA SER A 113 -7.29 10.11 -6.17
C SER A 113 -8.68 10.49 -5.64
N THR A 114 -9.73 10.19 -6.41
CA THR A 114 -11.11 10.42 -5.97
C THR A 114 -11.48 9.47 -4.84
N LEU A 115 -11.07 8.21 -4.94
CA LEU A 115 -11.28 7.19 -3.90
C LEU A 115 -10.49 7.49 -2.62
N GLN A 116 -9.23 7.92 -2.73
CA GLN A 116 -8.41 8.36 -1.59
C GLN A 116 -9.09 9.47 -0.82
N ARG A 117 -9.56 10.52 -1.52
CA ARG A 117 -10.28 11.63 -0.89
C ARG A 117 -11.56 11.15 -0.20
N TYR A 118 -12.33 10.28 -0.86
CA TYR A 118 -13.55 9.73 -0.26
C TYR A 118 -13.26 8.99 1.06
N VAL A 119 -12.23 8.14 1.07
CA VAL A 119 -11.83 7.37 2.27
C VAL A 119 -11.32 8.31 3.36
N GLU A 120 -10.50 9.30 3.04
CA GLU A 120 -10.01 10.29 4.00
C GLU A 120 -11.14 11.13 4.65
N GLU A 121 -12.26 11.31 3.95
CA GLU A 121 -13.44 12.01 4.45
C GLU A 121 -14.36 11.14 5.33
N GLN A 122 -14.21 9.81 5.32
CA GLN A 122 -15.03 8.92 6.16
C GLN A 122 -14.50 8.83 7.60
N GLU A 123 -15.40 8.82 8.58
CA GLU A 123 -15.06 8.68 10.00
C GLU A 123 -14.62 7.25 10.39
N ASP A 124 -14.98 6.24 9.60
CA ASP A 124 -14.64 4.83 9.83
C ASP A 124 -13.38 4.36 9.06
N SER A 125 -12.72 5.29 8.37
CA SER A 125 -11.54 4.96 7.58
C SER A 125 -10.36 4.56 8.44
N THR A 126 -9.72 3.43 8.11
CA THR A 126 -8.54 2.97 8.82
C THR A 126 -7.27 3.47 8.17
N ILE A 127 -6.20 3.58 8.97
CA ILE A 127 -4.86 3.91 8.47
C ILE A 127 -4.41 2.88 7.42
N ASP A 128 -4.85 1.63 7.54
CA ASP A 128 -4.46 0.56 6.64
C ASP A 128 -5.14 0.69 5.27
N ASP A 129 -6.38 1.19 5.21
CA ASP A 129 -7.07 1.51 3.95
C ASP A 129 -6.30 2.59 3.16
N VAL A 130 -5.91 3.67 3.85
CA VAL A 130 -5.14 4.76 3.23
C VAL A 130 -3.77 4.26 2.77
N LYS A 131 -3.09 3.40 3.55
CA LYS A 131 -1.82 2.78 3.13
C LYS A 131 -1.99 1.89 1.90
N ALA A 132 -3.06 1.09 1.85
CA ALA A 132 -3.35 0.20 0.74
C ALA A 132 -3.58 1.01 -0.56
N LEU A 133 -4.35 2.09 -0.50
CA LEU A 133 -4.58 2.99 -1.64
C LEU A 133 -3.28 3.64 -2.12
N ASN A 134 -2.45 4.15 -1.20
CA ASN A 134 -1.13 4.70 -1.52
C ASN A 134 -0.20 3.66 -2.18
N ALA A 135 -0.26 2.39 -1.74
CA ALA A 135 0.52 1.32 -2.34
C ALA A 135 0.06 1.02 -3.78
N ILE A 136 -1.25 1.08 -4.05
CA ILE A 136 -1.81 0.94 -5.41
C ILE A 136 -1.35 2.10 -6.29
N GLU A 137 -1.41 3.33 -5.79
CA GLU A 137 -0.99 4.54 -6.51
C GLU A 137 0.47 4.45 -6.97
N ARG A 138 1.37 4.08 -6.05
CA ARG A 138 2.80 3.87 -6.35
C ARG A 138 3.01 2.81 -7.43
N ARG A 139 2.25 1.70 -7.39
CA ARG A 139 2.33 0.65 -8.42
C ARG A 139 1.86 1.15 -9.78
N LEU A 140 0.80 1.96 -9.84
CA LEU A 140 0.33 2.58 -11.09
C LEU A 140 1.36 3.55 -11.67
N HIS A 141 1.95 4.41 -10.85
CA HIS A 141 3.04 5.29 -11.31
C HIS A 141 4.25 4.51 -11.81
N LEU A 142 4.65 3.46 -11.09
CA LEU A 142 5.74 2.60 -11.52
C LEU A 142 5.42 1.92 -12.86
N LYS A 143 4.18 1.46 -13.07
CA LYS A 143 3.73 0.91 -14.35
C LYS A 143 3.84 1.96 -15.46
N GLY A 144 3.43 3.20 -15.20
CA GLY A 144 3.56 4.31 -16.12
C GLY A 144 5.01 4.66 -16.47
N ILE A 145 5.92 4.59 -15.50
CA ILE A 145 7.35 4.81 -15.73
C ILE A 145 7.93 3.66 -16.56
N LYS A 146 7.61 2.41 -16.22
CA LYS A 146 8.08 1.22 -16.96
C LYS A 146 7.56 1.16 -18.39
N SER A 147 6.37 1.70 -18.66
CA SER A 147 5.82 1.78 -20.02
C SER A 147 6.39 2.91 -20.86
N ARG A 148 7.13 3.86 -20.26
CA ARG A 148 7.76 4.95 -21.03
C ARG A 148 8.93 4.40 -21.82
N LYS A 149 9.02 4.82 -23.09
CA LYS A 149 10.18 4.55 -23.92
C LYS A 149 11.35 5.41 -23.44
N GLN A 150 12.53 4.81 -23.31
CA GLN A 150 13.76 5.54 -23.06
C GLN A 150 14.02 6.49 -24.24
N THR A 151 14.23 7.76 -23.92
CA THR A 151 14.59 8.80 -24.89
C THR A 151 16.03 9.22 -24.68
N THR A 152 16.62 9.85 -25.69
CA THR A 152 17.97 10.41 -25.59
C THR A 152 17.92 11.78 -24.92
N ILE A 153 19.06 12.23 -24.40
CA ILE A 153 19.18 13.59 -23.84
C ILE A 153 18.90 14.68 -24.88
N ASN A 154 19.14 14.38 -26.18
CA ASN A 154 18.82 15.30 -27.27
C ASN A 154 17.31 15.54 -27.41
N ASP A 155 16.49 14.51 -27.16
CA ASP A 155 15.02 14.61 -27.22
C ASP A 155 14.45 15.56 -26.15
N TYR A 156 15.15 15.72 -25.04
CA TYR A 156 14.78 16.65 -23.97
C TYR A 156 14.97 18.11 -24.42
N PHE A 157 16.10 18.42 -25.07
CA PHE A 157 16.41 19.77 -25.54
C PHE A 157 15.59 20.18 -26.76
N SER A 158 15.20 19.24 -27.62
CA SER A 158 14.35 19.52 -28.78
C SER A 158 12.86 19.70 -28.39
N ARG A 159 12.33 18.91 -27.44
CA ARG A 159 10.96 19.13 -26.91
C ARG A 159 10.81 20.45 -26.16
N SER A 160 11.83 20.85 -25.39
CA SER A 160 11.79 22.11 -24.63
C SER A 160 11.98 23.36 -25.49
N ALA A 161 12.62 23.23 -26.66
CA ALA A 161 12.66 24.29 -27.67
C ALA A 161 11.30 24.47 -28.37
N ALA A 162 10.63 23.37 -28.72
CA ALA A 162 9.32 23.41 -29.39
C ALA A 162 8.19 24.02 -28.54
N LEU A 163 8.28 23.97 -27.20
CA LEU A 163 7.31 24.63 -26.30
C LEU A 163 7.51 26.15 -26.17
N LYS A 164 8.60 26.73 -26.68
CA LYS A 164 8.85 28.18 -26.63
C LYS A 164 8.40 28.93 -27.88
N ASP A 165 8.12 28.21 -28.96
CA ASP A 165 7.73 28.76 -30.26
C ASP A 165 6.21 28.60 -30.55
N GLY A 166 5.40 28.25 -29.55
CA GLY A 166 3.93 28.22 -29.61
C GLY A 166 3.33 28.99 -28.44
#